data_AF-M6Q8D8-F1
#
_entry.id   AF-M6Q8D8-F1
#
_cell.length_a   1.000
_cell.length_b   1.000
_cell.length_c   1.000
_cell.angle_alpha   90.00
_cell.angle_beta   90.00
_cell.angle_gamma   90.00
#
_symmetry.space_group_name_H-M   'P 1'
#
loop_
_entity.id
_entity.type
_entity.pdbx_description
1 polymer ?
#
loop_
_entity_poly.entity_id
_entity_poly.type
_entity_poly.pdbx_seq_one_letter_code
_entity_poly.pdbx_strand_id
1 'polypeptide(L)'
;MNFKKYLKKYEPVLHNLPKVVNRFLRSEKFLVYLVSLPLFGTWLIGFTFYWENPTVRKYSGISFVNFLYFLGFLLASALVSWIPVAGPWLGHIVHLVGILIYLGISGLLLYNYTSTKKIALKIPERHLSHLESYIH
;
A
#
# COMPACT_ATOMS: atom_id res chain seq x y z
N MET A 1 34.49 -3.68 -16.33
CA MET A 1 33.73 -4.84 -15.83
C MET A 1 33.08 -5.54 -17.03
N ASN A 2 33.38 -6.82 -17.28
CA ASN A 2 32.96 -7.49 -18.52
C ASN A 2 31.53 -8.07 -18.36
N PHE A 3 30.55 -7.40 -18.96
CA PHE A 3 29.11 -7.68 -18.83
C PHE A 3 28.76 -9.14 -19.17
N LYS A 4 29.46 -9.76 -20.13
CA LYS A 4 29.33 -11.19 -20.46
C LYS A 4 29.64 -12.12 -19.28
N LYS A 5 30.69 -11.81 -18.51
CA LYS A 5 31.09 -12.59 -17.33
C LYS A 5 30.06 -12.44 -16.20
N TYR A 6 29.43 -11.27 -16.11
CA TYR A 6 28.36 -10.99 -15.15
C TYR A 6 27.09 -11.79 -15.51
N LEU A 7 26.65 -11.77 -16.77
CA LEU A 7 25.50 -12.55 -17.22
C LEU A 7 25.70 -14.05 -17.02
N LYS A 8 26.89 -14.59 -17.33
CA LYS A 8 27.22 -16.01 -17.13
C LYS A 8 27.15 -16.45 -15.66
N LYS A 9 27.37 -15.53 -14.72
CA LYS A 9 27.22 -15.77 -13.27
C LYS A 9 25.74 -15.96 -12.86
N TYR A 10 24.81 -15.30 -13.54
CA TYR A 10 23.38 -15.34 -13.23
C TYR A 10 22.54 -16.18 -14.20
N GLU A 11 23.15 -16.70 -15.27
CA GLU A 11 22.55 -17.63 -16.24
C GLU A 11 21.73 -18.78 -15.59
N PRO A 12 22.19 -19.47 -14.53
CA PRO A 12 21.38 -20.50 -13.86
C PRO A 12 20.17 -19.93 -13.10
N VAL A 13 20.24 -18.68 -12.64
CA VAL A 13 19.11 -17.97 -11.99
C VAL A 13 18.11 -17.50 -13.05
N LEU A 14 18.60 -16.98 -14.18
CA LEU A 14 17.79 -16.53 -15.33
C LEU A 14 17.01 -17.69 -15.96
N HIS A 15 17.62 -18.87 -16.09
CA HIS A 15 16.93 -20.05 -16.62
C HIS A 15 15.78 -20.53 -15.71
N ASN A 16 15.92 -20.35 -14.39
CA ASN A 16 14.90 -20.72 -13.41
C ASN A 16 13.93 -19.56 -13.07
N LEU A 17 14.15 -18.39 -13.64
CA LEU A 17 13.43 -17.16 -13.33
C LEU A 17 11.90 -17.31 -13.49
N PRO A 18 11.36 -17.95 -14.55
CA PRO A 18 9.91 -18.14 -14.68
C PRO A 18 9.32 -18.95 -13.52
N LYS A 19 10.02 -20.00 -13.06
CA LYS A 19 9.60 -20.83 -11.92
C LYS A 19 9.66 -20.05 -10.61
N VAL A 20 10.71 -19.26 -10.41
CA VAL A 20 10.89 -18.40 -9.23
C VAL A 20 9.80 -17.32 -9.18
N VAL A 21 9.52 -16.66 -10.31
CA VAL A 21 8.47 -15.64 -10.42
C VAL A 21 7.10 -16.25 -10.15
N ASN A 22 6.76 -17.39 -10.78
CA ASN A 22 5.47 -18.04 -10.53
C ASN A 22 5.30 -18.45 -9.06
N ARG A 23 6.37 -18.94 -8.41
CA ARG A 23 6.35 -19.24 -6.97
C ARG A 23 6.14 -17.97 -6.13
N PHE A 24 6.78 -16.87 -6.50
CA PHE A 24 6.64 -15.59 -5.81
C PHE A 24 5.23 -15.02 -5.96
N LEU A 25 4.65 -15.00 -7.17
CA LEU A 25 3.29 -14.50 -7.43
C LEU A 25 2.21 -15.24 -6.65
N ARG A 26 2.47 -16.51 -6.28
CA ARG A 26 1.56 -17.32 -5.45
C ARG A 26 1.85 -17.23 -3.95
N SER A 27 2.88 -16.51 -3.55
CA SER A 27 3.26 -16.39 -2.15
C SER A 27 2.41 -15.35 -1.42
N GLU A 28 2.18 -15.56 -0.12
CA GLU A 28 1.56 -14.55 0.75
C GLU A 28 2.31 -13.21 0.68
N LYS A 29 3.63 -13.26 0.59
CA LYS A 29 4.47 -12.07 0.47
C LYS A 29 4.11 -11.18 -0.72
N PHE A 30 3.86 -11.78 -1.88
CA PHE A 30 3.40 -11.03 -3.04
C PHE A 30 2.00 -10.44 -2.81
N LEU A 31 1.09 -11.20 -2.22
CA LEU A 31 -0.26 -10.71 -1.92
C LEU A 31 -0.24 -9.53 -0.95
N VAL A 32 0.54 -9.62 0.13
CA VAL A 32 0.71 -8.51 1.08
C VAL A 32 1.30 -7.29 0.39
N TYR A 33 2.29 -7.46 -0.48
CA TYR A 33 2.80 -6.34 -1.27
C TYR A 33 1.73 -5.73 -2.15
N LEU A 34 1.02 -6.56 -2.90
CA LEU A 34 -0.03 -6.14 -3.82
C LEU A 34 -1.10 -5.30 -3.12
N VAL A 35 -1.63 -5.79 -1.99
CA VAL A 35 -2.68 -5.07 -1.24
C VAL A 35 -2.15 -3.84 -0.50
N SER A 36 -0.84 -3.74 -0.27
CA SER A 36 -0.19 -2.59 0.40
C SER A 36 0.21 -1.47 -0.56
N LEU A 37 0.27 -1.76 -1.87
CA LEU A 37 0.64 -0.76 -2.87
C LEU A 37 -0.34 0.42 -2.85
N PRO A 38 0.13 1.66 -3.08
CA PRO A 38 -0.70 2.85 -3.16
C PRO A 38 -1.42 2.91 -4.52
N LEU A 39 -2.07 1.81 -4.92
CA LEU A 39 -2.83 1.68 -6.15
C LEU A 39 -4.30 1.58 -5.78
N PHE A 40 -5.15 2.35 -6.48
CA PHE A 40 -6.56 2.38 -6.19
C PHE A 40 -7.18 0.98 -6.33
N GLY A 41 -7.83 0.50 -5.27
CA GLY A 41 -8.58 -0.76 -5.27
C GLY A 41 -7.77 -2.05 -5.11
N THR A 42 -6.44 -2.02 -4.95
CA THR A 42 -5.67 -3.27 -4.72
C THR A 42 -6.02 -3.94 -3.40
N TRP A 43 -6.40 -3.17 -2.39
CA TRP A 43 -6.88 -3.68 -1.11
C TRP A 43 -8.13 -4.55 -1.25
N LEU A 44 -9.01 -4.28 -2.22
CA LEU A 44 -10.22 -5.08 -2.47
C LEU A 44 -9.89 -6.54 -2.74
N ILE A 45 -8.79 -6.81 -3.46
CA ILE A 45 -8.35 -8.17 -3.79
C ILE A 45 -8.18 -9.02 -2.52
N GLY A 46 -7.63 -8.42 -1.46
CA GLY A 46 -7.46 -9.07 -0.17
C GLY A 46 -8.80 -9.45 0.46
N PHE A 47 -9.79 -8.55 0.41
CA PHE A 47 -11.11 -8.80 0.95
C PHE A 47 -11.95 -9.76 0.11
N THR A 48 -11.86 -9.72 -1.21
CA THR A 48 -12.69 -10.53 -2.11
C THR A 48 -12.19 -11.95 -2.27
N PHE A 49 -10.87 -12.16 -2.31
CA PHE A 49 -10.29 -13.47 -2.65
C PHE A 49 -9.49 -14.11 -1.52
N TYR A 50 -9.06 -13.34 -0.52
CA TYR A 50 -8.12 -13.79 0.52
C TYR A 50 -8.57 -13.44 1.93
N TRP A 51 -9.89 -13.32 2.16
CA TRP A 51 -10.46 -12.96 3.47
C TRP A 51 -10.03 -13.88 4.61
N GLU A 52 -9.88 -15.17 4.32
CA GLU A 52 -9.46 -16.19 5.30
C GLU A 52 -7.98 -16.09 5.70
N ASN A 53 -7.15 -15.35 4.96
CA ASN A 53 -5.76 -15.12 5.35
C ASN A 53 -5.68 -13.90 6.29
N PRO A 54 -5.41 -14.08 7.59
CA PRO A 54 -5.45 -12.99 8.58
C PRO A 54 -4.40 -11.92 8.30
N THR A 55 -3.23 -12.30 7.78
CA THR A 55 -2.16 -11.36 7.42
C THR A 55 -2.60 -10.48 6.24
N VAL A 56 -3.07 -11.09 5.15
CA VAL A 56 -3.53 -10.36 3.97
C VAL A 56 -4.74 -9.48 4.31
N ARG A 57 -5.67 -9.99 5.12
CA ARG A 57 -6.83 -9.22 5.61
C ARG A 57 -6.40 -7.99 6.43
N LYS A 58 -5.47 -8.14 7.38
CA LYS A 58 -4.96 -7.01 8.16
C LYS A 58 -4.34 -5.94 7.26
N TYR A 59 -3.46 -6.33 6.34
CA TYR A 59 -2.79 -5.38 5.44
C TYR A 59 -3.76 -4.73 4.47
N SER A 60 -4.72 -5.49 3.92
CA SER A 60 -5.82 -4.98 3.11
C SER A 60 -6.67 -3.97 3.89
N GLY A 61 -7.00 -4.26 5.16
CA GLY A 61 -7.72 -3.33 6.04
C GLY A 61 -6.98 -2.04 6.30
N ILE A 62 -5.68 -2.09 6.60
CA ILE A 62 -4.89 -0.87 6.79
C ILE A 62 -4.79 -0.07 5.47
N SER A 63 -4.63 -0.74 4.33
CA SER A 63 -4.63 -0.09 3.01
C SER A 63 -5.98 0.55 2.68
N PHE A 64 -7.09 -0.08 3.05
CA PHE A 64 -8.42 0.50 2.92
C PHE A 64 -8.55 1.77 3.78
N VAL A 65 -8.13 1.73 5.05
CA VAL A 65 -8.09 2.92 5.92
C VAL A 65 -7.21 4.02 5.32
N ASN A 66 -6.06 3.66 4.77
CA ASN A 66 -5.16 4.60 4.09
C ASN A 66 -5.86 5.26 2.88
N PHE A 67 -6.60 4.48 2.11
CA PHE A 67 -7.43 4.99 1.03
C PHE A 67 -8.52 5.95 1.54
N LEU A 68 -9.20 5.63 2.66
CA LEU A 68 -10.18 6.54 3.27
C LEU A 68 -9.56 7.87 3.69
N TYR A 69 -8.34 7.88 4.21
CA TYR A 69 -7.63 9.14 4.48
C TYR A 69 -7.41 9.94 3.21
N PHE A 70 -6.89 9.30 2.15
CA PHE A 70 -6.68 9.97 0.87
C PHE A 70 -7.98 10.55 0.31
N LEU A 71 -9.08 9.80 0.38
CA LEU A 71 -10.40 10.25 -0.04
C LEU A 71 -10.87 11.46 0.79
N GLY A 72 -10.66 11.43 2.11
CA GLY A 72 -10.95 12.56 2.99
C GLY A 72 -10.17 13.82 2.61
N PHE A 73 -8.86 13.70 2.34
CA PHE A 73 -8.04 14.81 1.85
C PHE A 73 -8.46 15.30 0.47
N LEU A 74 -8.86 14.41 -0.43
CA LEU A 74 -9.38 14.77 -1.75
C LEU A 74 -10.67 15.60 -1.64
N LEU A 75 -11.61 15.17 -0.79
CA LEU A 75 -12.85 15.91 -0.54
C LEU A 75 -12.58 17.25 0.14
N ALA A 76 -11.72 17.28 1.16
CA ALA A 76 -11.32 18.51 1.82
C ALA A 76 -10.64 19.49 0.86
N SER A 77 -9.75 18.99 -0.01
CA SER A 77 -9.14 19.78 -1.08
C SER A 77 -10.19 20.38 -2.00
N ALA A 78 -11.19 19.61 -2.42
CA ALA A 78 -12.24 20.11 -3.30
C ALA A 78 -13.05 21.23 -2.63
N LEU A 79 -13.40 21.08 -1.35
CA LEU A 79 -14.12 22.10 -0.59
C LEU A 79 -13.29 23.38 -0.40
N VAL A 80 -12.02 23.24 -0.03
CA VAL A 80 -11.10 24.37 0.18
C VAL A 80 -10.83 25.13 -1.13
N SER A 81 -10.80 24.43 -2.27
CA SER A 81 -10.62 25.03 -3.58
C SER A 81 -11.69 26.07 -3.95
N TRP A 82 -12.85 26.06 -3.29
CA TRP A 82 -13.95 26.98 -3.56
C TRP A 82 -13.80 28.32 -2.82
N ILE A 83 -12.80 28.46 -1.95
CA ILE A 83 -12.52 29.72 -1.25
C ILE A 83 -12.02 30.76 -2.28
N PRO A 84 -12.61 31.97 -2.33
CA PRO A 84 -12.15 33.01 -3.24
C PRO A 84 -10.68 33.36 -3.03
N VAL A 85 -9.99 33.71 -4.13
CA VAL A 85 -8.57 34.16 -4.17
C VAL A 85 -7.55 33.08 -3.80
N ALA A 86 -7.60 32.53 -2.59
CA ALA A 86 -6.60 31.58 -2.08
C ALA A 86 -6.99 30.10 -2.21
N GLY A 87 -8.26 29.79 -2.49
CA GLY A 87 -8.79 28.42 -2.50
C GLY A 87 -8.00 27.45 -3.36
N PRO A 88 -7.72 27.73 -4.65
CA PRO A 88 -6.99 26.79 -5.50
C PRO A 88 -5.61 26.40 -4.94
N TRP A 89 -4.86 27.37 -4.40
CA TRP A 89 -3.56 27.10 -3.78
C TRP A 89 -3.68 26.24 -2.52
N LEU A 90 -4.61 26.58 -1.64
CA LEU A 90 -4.85 25.82 -0.41
C LEU A 90 -5.35 24.41 -0.72
N GLY A 91 -6.23 24.26 -1.69
CA GLY A 91 -6.70 22.95 -2.18
C GLY A 91 -5.55 22.08 -2.65
N HIS A 92 -4.65 22.61 -3.49
CA HIS A 92 -3.47 21.86 -3.94
C HIS A 92 -2.56 21.42 -2.79
N ILE A 93 -2.35 22.26 -1.77
CA ILE A 93 -1.57 21.90 -0.57
C ILE A 93 -2.24 20.76 0.18
N VAL A 94 -3.55 20.86 0.43
CA VAL A 94 -4.32 19.81 1.11
C VAL A 94 -4.27 18.50 0.34
N HIS A 95 -4.42 18.55 -0.99
CA HIS A 95 -4.33 17.37 -1.85
C HIS A 95 -2.93 16.74 -1.80
N LEU A 96 -1.87 17.56 -1.87
CA LEU A 96 -0.49 17.09 -1.79
C LEU A 96 -0.21 16.39 -0.46
N VAL A 97 -0.69 16.94 0.66
CA VAL A 97 -0.61 16.29 1.97
C VAL A 97 -1.30 14.92 1.94
N GLY A 98 -2.48 14.83 1.34
CA GLY A 98 -3.18 13.57 1.12
C GLY A 98 -2.35 12.55 0.34
N ILE A 99 -1.71 12.95 -0.76
CA ILE A 99 -0.82 12.10 -1.55
C ILE A 99 0.37 11.62 -0.71
N LEU A 100 1.02 12.52 0.03
CA LEU A 100 2.19 12.19 0.84
C LEU A 100 1.85 11.20 1.97
N ILE A 101 0.71 11.38 2.62
CA ILE A 101 0.21 10.45 3.64
C ILE A 101 -0.09 9.08 3.01
N TYR A 102 -0.79 9.09 1.87
CA TYR A 102 -1.16 7.87 1.18
C TYR A 102 0.06 7.04 0.76
N LEU A 103 1.04 7.68 0.12
CA LEU A 103 2.31 7.05 -0.27
C LEU A 103 3.13 6.64 0.95
N GLY A 104 3.17 7.49 1.99
CA GLY A 104 3.93 7.26 3.22
C GLY A 104 3.46 6.02 3.97
N ILE A 105 2.15 5.89 4.20
CA ILE A 105 1.58 4.72 4.89
C ILE A 105 1.76 3.45 4.06
N SER A 106 1.53 3.50 2.74
CA SER A 106 1.79 2.35 1.86
C SER A 106 3.27 1.93 1.87
N GLY A 107 4.19 2.89 1.82
CA GLY A 107 5.62 2.63 1.96
C GLY A 107 5.98 2.01 3.30
N LEU A 108 5.40 2.50 4.40
CA LEU A 108 5.59 1.94 5.74
C LEU A 108 5.01 0.54 5.89
N LEU A 109 3.88 0.22 5.25
CA LEU A 109 3.32 -1.13 5.23
C LEU A 109 4.29 -2.12 4.55
N LEU A 110 4.80 -1.76 3.37
CA LEU A 110 5.79 -2.56 2.66
C LEU A 110 7.09 -2.69 3.46
N TYR A 111 7.57 -1.60 4.04
CA TYR A 111 8.74 -1.60 4.92
C TYR A 111 8.53 -2.52 6.12
N ASN A 112 7.38 -2.43 6.78
CA ASN A 112 7.07 -3.23 7.95
C ASN A 112 6.92 -4.71 7.60
N TYR A 113 6.43 -5.08 6.42
CA TYR A 113 6.39 -6.50 6.06
C TYR A 113 7.79 -7.05 5.74
N THR A 114 8.65 -6.23 5.14
CA THR A 114 10.00 -6.63 4.68
C THR A 114 11.07 -6.60 5.77
N SER A 115 10.96 -5.66 6.71
CA SER A 115 12.02 -5.37 7.66
C SER A 115 11.85 -6.11 8.98
N THR A 116 12.97 -6.43 9.63
CA THR A 116 12.99 -7.01 10.98
C THR A 116 12.61 -5.99 12.05
N LYS A 117 12.98 -4.72 11.85
CA LYS A 117 12.51 -3.59 12.68
C LYS A 117 11.18 -3.09 12.15
N LYS A 118 10.16 -3.09 13.03
CA LYS A 118 8.80 -2.62 12.70
C LYS A 118 8.60 -1.20 13.21
N ILE A 119 8.00 -0.35 12.38
CA ILE A 119 7.53 0.98 12.75
C ILE A 119 6.04 0.85 13.10
N ALA A 120 5.64 1.23 14.31
CA ALA A 120 4.26 1.05 14.74
C ALA A 120 3.31 1.98 13.94
N LEU A 121 2.31 1.41 13.27
CA LEU A 121 1.25 2.13 12.56
C LEU A 121 0.03 2.35 13.46
N LYS A 122 0.27 2.90 14.67
CA LYS A 122 -0.73 2.96 15.76
C LYS A 122 -2.05 3.61 15.33
N ILE A 123 -2.00 4.69 14.56
CA ILE A 123 -3.21 5.44 14.16
C ILE A 123 -4.03 4.63 13.14
N PRO A 124 -3.47 4.20 11.98
CA PRO A 124 -4.20 3.32 11.06
C PRO A 124 -4.72 2.03 11.71
N GLU A 125 -3.94 1.38 12.58
CA GLU A 125 -4.35 0.15 13.25
C GLU A 125 -5.54 0.40 14.21
N ARG A 126 -5.53 1.51 14.95
CA ARG A 126 -6.65 1.88 15.82
C ARG A 126 -7.92 2.17 15.03
N HIS A 127 -7.81 2.91 13.92
CA HIS A 127 -8.97 3.19 13.09
C HIS A 127 -9.51 1.93 12.41
N LEU A 128 -8.65 1.01 11.99
CA LEU A 128 -9.08 -0.30 11.50
C LEU A 128 -9.84 -1.07 12.59
N SER A 129 -9.31 -1.16 13.81
CA SER A 129 -10.02 -1.86 14.90
C SER A 129 -11.37 -1.24 15.22
N HIS A 130 -11.51 0.08 15.04
CA HIS A 130 -12.78 0.75 15.24
C HIS A 130 -13.78 0.41 14.12
N LEU A 131 -13.33 0.36 12.87
CA LEU A 131 -14.18 -0.09 11.75
C LEU A 131 -14.62 -1.54 11.90
N GLU A 132 -13.71 -2.43 12.29
CA GLU A 132 -14.01 -3.85 12.51
C GLU A 132 -15.02 -4.05 13.66
N SER A 133 -15.05 -3.15 14.66
CA SER A 133 -16.02 -3.21 15.76
C SER A 133 -17.48 -2.96 15.34
N TYR A 134 -17.74 -2.48 14.13
CA TYR A 134 -19.09 -2.29 13.60
C TYR A 134 -19.59 -3.50 12.77
N ILE A 135 -18.70 -4.45 12.47
CA ILE A 135 -18.99 -5.63 11.64
C ILE A 135 -19.27 -6.87 12.52
N HIS A 136 -18.92 -6.80 13.81
CA HIS A 136 -19.12 -7.82 14.84
C HIS A 136 -20.11 -7.36 15.90
#